data_AF-A0AAX7VL58-F1
#
_entry.id   AF-A0AAX7VL58-F1
#
_cell.length_a   1.000
_cell.length_b   1.000
_cell.length_c   1.000
_cell.angle_alpha   90.00
_cell.angle_beta   90.00
_cell.angle_gamma   90.00
#
_symmetry.space_group_name_H-M   'P 1'
#
loop_
_entity.id
_entity.type
_entity.pdbx_description
1 polymer ?
#
loop_
_entity_poly.entity_id
_entity_poly.type
_entity_poly.pdbx_seq_one_letter_code
_entity_poly.pdbx_strand_id
1 'polypeptide(L)'
;MSIFTKIDQRMLHDVLDIRAKVEEEGTGVSLPQEKRVTISYVLGKVSFINVPKVWERGSNVEGKVRAVYHNNTPVCDAPVYLFTGQMWQPRSLQNLTTDSNGVASFSFSTDNFDQDIQLHASLTPTVGNQQYKTAYYDRGFHTLSMSQPSSPDIKTISSLEVQKKDKSLPCDAEEDVSVNYTIVGESPGSVDVIYLLL
;
A
#
# COMPACT_ATOMS: atom_id res chain seq x y z
N MET A 1 15.80 1.54 51.77
CA MET A 1 16.23 2.36 50.61
C MET A 1 16.06 1.51 49.37
N SER A 2 15.08 1.83 48.52
CA SER A 2 14.81 1.06 47.31
C SER A 2 15.62 1.65 46.16
N ILE A 3 16.51 0.84 45.59
CA ILE A 3 17.42 1.22 44.51
C ILE A 3 16.75 0.79 43.20
N PHE A 4 15.80 1.59 42.70
CA PHE A 4 15.35 1.46 41.31
C PHE A 4 16.14 2.46 40.47
N THR A 5 17.40 2.13 40.18
CA THR A 5 18.21 2.85 39.21
C THR A 5 17.80 2.43 37.80
N LYS A 6 17.19 3.37 37.06
CA LYS A 6 16.94 3.39 35.60
C LYS A 6 16.90 2.01 34.91
N ILE A 7 15.69 1.51 34.68
CA ILE A 7 15.45 0.40 33.75
C ILE A 7 15.98 0.82 32.37
N ASP A 8 16.89 0.03 31.80
CA ASP A 8 17.35 0.21 30.43
C ASP A 8 16.15 0.07 29.48
N GLN A 9 15.82 1.14 28.74
CA GLN A 9 14.68 1.19 27.82
C GLN A 9 14.75 0.13 26.71
N ARG A 10 15.92 -0.48 26.48
CA ARG A 10 16.13 -1.60 25.55
C ARG A 10 15.49 -2.92 25.99
N MET A 11 15.14 -3.06 27.28
CA MET A 11 14.59 -4.29 27.86
C MET A 11 13.05 -4.31 27.90
N LEU A 12 12.39 -3.20 27.53
CA LEU A 12 10.93 -3.11 27.54
C LEU A 12 10.36 -3.57 26.19
N HIS A 13 9.51 -4.58 26.25
CA HIS A 13 8.73 -5.04 25.10
C HIS A 13 7.63 -4.01 24.81
N ASP A 14 7.36 -3.73 23.54
CA ASP A 14 6.30 -2.82 23.10
C ASP A 14 4.93 -3.50 23.18
N VAL A 15 4.63 -4.07 24.34
CA VAL A 15 3.44 -4.87 24.63
C VAL A 15 2.92 -4.53 26.02
N LEU A 16 1.62 -4.27 26.09
CA LEU A 16 0.87 -4.10 27.32
C LEU A 16 0.05 -5.36 27.58
N ASP A 17 0.38 -6.08 28.65
CA ASP A 17 -0.40 -7.23 29.14
C ASP A 17 -1.38 -6.73 30.21
N ILE A 18 -2.67 -6.78 29.89
CA ILE A 18 -3.78 -6.32 30.75
C ILE A 18 -4.45 -7.55 31.33
N ARG A 19 -4.62 -7.57 32.65
CA ARG A 19 -5.36 -8.62 33.37
C ARG A 19 -6.40 -7.96 34.26
N ALA A 20 -7.65 -8.36 34.10
CA ALA A 20 -8.77 -7.89 34.90
C ALA A 20 -9.48 -9.09 35.51
N LYS A 21 -9.99 -8.93 36.74
CA LYS A 21 -10.84 -9.92 37.40
C LYS A 21 -12.04 -9.17 37.97
N VAL A 22 -13.23 -9.54 37.54
CA VAL A 22 -14.49 -8.99 38.06
C VAL A 22 -15.11 -10.06 38.96
N GLU A 23 -15.58 -9.67 40.14
CA GLU A 23 -16.28 -10.56 41.07
C GLU A 23 -17.68 -10.00 41.32
N GLU A 24 -18.68 -10.85 41.20
CA GLU A 24 -20.07 -10.49 41.50
C GLU A 24 -20.28 -10.51 43.02
N GLU A 25 -20.82 -9.42 43.55
CA GLU A 25 -21.02 -9.24 44.98
C GLU A 25 -21.99 -10.29 45.53
N GLY A 26 -21.57 -10.99 46.59
CA GLY A 26 -22.42 -11.94 47.32
C GLY A 26 -22.59 -13.32 46.67
N THR A 27 -22.13 -13.54 45.44
CA THR A 27 -22.19 -14.87 44.80
C THR A 27 -20.87 -15.63 44.86
N GLY A 28 -19.74 -14.91 45.03
CA GLY A 28 -18.39 -15.49 44.98
C GLY A 28 -17.97 -15.94 43.57
N VAL A 29 -18.75 -15.59 42.55
CA VAL A 29 -18.43 -15.86 41.15
C VAL A 29 -17.46 -14.79 40.65
N SER A 30 -16.32 -15.22 40.09
CA SER A 30 -15.34 -14.31 39.51
C SER A 30 -14.98 -14.66 38.08
N LEU A 31 -14.88 -13.63 37.24
CA LEU A 31 -14.54 -13.73 35.82
C LEU A 31 -13.19 -13.02 35.56
N PRO A 32 -12.10 -13.77 35.36
CA PRO A 32 -10.84 -13.22 34.88
C PRO A 32 -10.85 -13.02 33.36
N GLN A 33 -10.27 -11.92 32.90
CA GLN A 33 -10.05 -11.63 31.49
C GLN A 33 -8.64 -11.10 31.28
N GLU A 34 -7.98 -11.58 30.23
CA GLU A 34 -6.65 -11.11 29.84
C GLU A 34 -6.70 -10.55 28.42
N LYS A 35 -5.96 -9.47 28.19
CA LYS A 35 -5.81 -8.84 26.88
C LYS A 35 -4.37 -8.41 26.69
N ARG A 36 -3.79 -8.81 25.56
CA ARG A 36 -2.47 -8.37 25.12
C ARG A 36 -2.62 -7.30 24.04
N VAL A 37 -2.01 -6.14 24.24
CA VAL A 37 -2.08 -5.00 23.32
C VAL A 37 -0.66 -4.64 22.88
N THR A 38 -0.41 -4.64 21.56
CA THR A 38 0.89 -4.24 21.01
C THR A 38 0.91 -2.72 20.78
N ILE A 39 2.00 -2.07 21.19
CA ILE A 39 2.22 -0.64 20.96
C ILE A 39 2.78 -0.48 19.54
N SER A 40 2.07 0.28 18.70
CA SER A 40 2.52 0.63 17.35
C SER A 40 3.08 2.05 17.34
N TYR A 41 4.19 2.25 16.62
CA TYR A 41 4.78 3.57 16.36
C TYR A 41 4.35 4.14 14.99
N VAL A 42 3.46 3.45 14.27
CA VAL A 42 2.96 3.88 12.96
C VAL A 42 1.85 4.91 13.15
N LEU A 43 2.14 6.18 12.83
CA LEU A 43 1.19 7.29 12.92
C LEU A 43 0.14 7.28 11.82
N GLY A 44 0.46 6.68 10.69
CA GLY A 44 -0.35 6.66 9.47
C GLY A 44 0.44 6.07 8.32
N LYS A 45 -0.17 6.04 7.14
CA LYS A 45 0.44 5.47 5.93
C LYS A 45 0.08 6.27 4.68
N VAL A 46 0.97 6.22 3.70
CA VAL A 46 0.71 6.68 2.33
C VAL A 46 0.57 5.47 1.42
N SER A 47 -0.39 5.51 0.50
CA SER A 47 -0.67 4.43 -0.45
C SER A 47 -0.89 4.99 -1.85
N PHE A 48 -0.46 4.24 -2.87
CA PHE A 48 -0.73 4.56 -4.27
C PHE A 48 -2.12 4.05 -4.66
N ILE A 49 -2.89 4.90 -5.35
CA ILE A 49 -4.21 4.57 -5.89
C ILE A 49 -4.28 5.00 -7.36
N ASN A 50 -4.96 4.23 -8.20
CA ASN A 50 -5.13 4.51 -9.62
C ASN A 50 -3.82 4.78 -10.37
N VAL A 51 -2.75 4.07 -10.00
CA VAL A 51 -1.46 4.12 -10.68
C VAL A 51 -1.38 2.91 -11.61
N PRO A 52 -1.01 3.07 -12.90
CA PRO A 52 -0.86 1.94 -13.80
C PRO A 52 0.21 0.97 -13.30
N LYS A 53 0.18 -0.29 -13.76
CA LYS A 53 1.28 -1.25 -13.49
C LYS A 53 2.35 -1.24 -14.57
N VAL A 54 1.98 -0.82 -15.78
CA VAL A 54 2.83 -0.81 -16.96
C VAL A 54 2.85 0.61 -17.53
N TRP A 55 3.99 1.05 -18.06
CA TRP A 55 4.15 2.38 -18.64
C TRP A 55 4.85 2.32 -20.01
N GLU A 56 4.52 3.24 -20.90
CA GLU A 56 5.12 3.31 -22.23
C GLU A 56 6.12 4.45 -22.35
N ARG A 57 7.23 4.24 -23.07
CA ARG A 57 8.23 5.30 -23.28
C ARG A 57 7.61 6.46 -24.07
N GLY A 58 7.84 7.67 -23.58
CA GLY A 58 7.28 8.89 -24.16
C GLY A 58 5.86 9.22 -23.69
N SER A 59 5.29 8.43 -22.77
CA SER A 59 3.99 8.71 -22.15
C SER A 59 4.16 9.37 -20.78
N ASN A 60 3.09 10.01 -20.30
CA ASN A 60 3.04 10.48 -18.92
C ASN A 60 2.41 9.41 -18.05
N VAL A 61 3.02 9.13 -16.90
CA VAL A 61 2.40 8.31 -15.87
C VAL A 61 1.57 9.22 -14.97
N GLU A 62 0.28 8.93 -14.91
CA GLU A 62 -0.67 9.59 -14.02
C GLU A 62 -1.10 8.65 -12.91
N GLY A 63 -1.29 9.22 -11.72
CA GLY A 63 -1.68 8.45 -10.56
C GLY A 63 -2.07 9.33 -9.40
N LYS A 64 -2.50 8.68 -8.32
CA LYS A 64 -2.87 9.36 -7.09
C LYS A 64 -2.20 8.68 -5.91
N VAL A 65 -2.00 9.45 -4.85
CA VAL A 65 -1.57 8.98 -3.54
C VAL A 65 -2.63 9.33 -2.52
N ARG A 66 -2.84 8.44 -1.56
CA ARG A 66 -3.75 8.64 -0.43
C ARG A 66 -2.97 8.49 0.87
N ALA A 67 -3.02 9.53 1.70
CA ALA A 67 -2.45 9.59 3.02
C ALA A 67 -3.55 9.49 4.08
N VAL A 68 -3.38 8.58 5.03
CA VAL A 68 -4.31 8.39 6.16
C VAL A 68 -3.53 8.24 7.46
N TYR A 69 -4.14 8.67 8.57
CA TYR A 69 -3.68 8.38 9.91
C TYR A 69 -3.95 6.90 10.26
N HIS A 70 -3.40 6.44 11.40
CA HIS A 70 -3.55 5.05 11.87
C HIS A 70 -5.03 4.63 12.06
N ASN A 71 -5.89 5.58 12.43
CA ASN A 71 -7.35 5.39 12.55
C ASN A 71 -8.10 5.47 11.20
N ASN A 72 -7.38 5.48 10.07
CA ASN A 72 -7.90 5.64 8.71
C ASN A 72 -8.54 7.00 8.38
N THR A 73 -8.43 8.02 9.22
CA THR A 73 -8.88 9.37 8.85
C THR A 73 -7.91 10.00 7.83
N PRO A 74 -8.41 10.82 6.88
CA PRO A 74 -7.56 11.45 5.88
C PRO A 74 -6.58 12.45 6.49
N VAL A 75 -5.37 12.53 5.93
CA VAL A 75 -4.38 13.56 6.26
C VAL A 75 -4.49 14.69 5.25
N CYS A 76 -5.23 15.74 5.59
CA CYS A 76 -5.50 16.87 4.69
C CYS A 76 -4.37 17.91 4.71
N ASP A 77 -4.22 18.65 3.60
CA ASP A 77 -3.27 19.77 3.44
C ASP A 77 -1.82 19.44 3.82
N ALA A 78 -1.43 18.18 3.67
CA ALA A 78 -0.11 17.69 4.04
C ALA A 78 0.80 17.53 2.82
N PRO A 79 2.10 17.86 2.94
CA PRO A 79 3.05 17.64 1.87
C PRO A 79 3.31 16.14 1.70
N VAL A 80 3.18 15.65 0.46
CA VAL A 80 3.58 14.29 0.09
C VAL A 80 4.73 14.38 -0.91
N TYR A 81 5.83 13.73 -0.57
CA TYR A 81 7.04 13.68 -1.38
C TYR A 81 7.05 12.39 -2.18
N LEU A 82 7.05 12.54 -3.51
CA LEU A 82 7.15 11.44 -4.46
C LEU A 82 8.61 11.26 -4.87
N PHE A 83 9.13 10.05 -4.73
CA PHE A 83 10.49 9.69 -5.09
C PHE A 83 10.52 8.54 -6.10
N THR A 84 11.64 8.43 -6.80
CA THR A 84 11.96 7.31 -7.70
C THR A 84 13.34 6.71 -7.40
N GLY A 85 13.58 5.50 -7.91
CA GLY A 85 14.85 4.80 -7.84
C GLY A 85 14.95 3.87 -6.64
N GLN A 86 16.18 3.43 -6.33
CA GLN A 86 16.42 2.54 -5.20
C GLN A 86 16.24 3.27 -3.86
N MET A 87 15.79 2.54 -2.83
CA MET A 87 15.47 3.12 -1.52
C MET A 87 16.68 3.79 -0.82
N TRP A 88 17.91 3.35 -1.12
CA TRP A 88 19.15 3.91 -0.57
C TRP A 88 19.66 5.14 -1.33
N GLN A 89 19.11 5.42 -2.52
CA GLN A 89 19.42 6.57 -3.36
C GLN A 89 18.14 7.14 -3.98
N PRO A 90 17.20 7.62 -3.15
CA PRO A 90 15.93 8.14 -3.63
C PRO A 90 16.17 9.44 -4.39
N ARG A 91 15.59 9.54 -5.59
CA ARG A 91 15.56 10.77 -6.37
C ARG A 91 14.20 11.40 -6.21
N SER A 92 14.15 12.66 -5.79
CA SER A 92 12.89 13.39 -5.70
C SER A 92 12.30 13.58 -7.09
N LEU A 93 11.03 13.24 -7.25
CA LEU A 93 10.26 13.49 -8.47
C LEU A 93 9.41 14.74 -8.32
N GLN A 94 8.53 14.75 -7.31
CA GLN A 94 7.53 15.80 -7.12
C GLN A 94 7.18 15.99 -5.65
N ASN A 95 6.80 17.22 -5.31
CA ASN A 95 6.21 17.57 -4.04
C ASN A 95 4.73 17.87 -4.28
N LEU A 96 3.87 17.12 -3.60
CA LEU A 96 2.43 17.18 -3.74
C LEU A 96 1.82 17.70 -2.44
N THR A 97 0.55 18.08 -2.49
CA THR A 97 -0.22 18.44 -1.30
C THR A 97 -1.54 17.70 -1.34
N THR A 98 -1.91 17.05 -0.24
CA THR A 98 -3.16 16.31 -0.14
C THR A 98 -4.36 17.24 -0.02
N ASP A 99 -5.46 16.85 -0.63
CA ASP A 99 -6.76 17.53 -0.53
C ASP A 99 -7.49 17.18 0.78
N SER A 100 -8.72 17.66 0.92
CA SER A 100 -9.62 17.37 2.06
C SER A 100 -9.95 15.89 2.27
N ASN A 101 -9.70 15.03 1.28
CA ASN A 101 -9.87 13.57 1.37
C ASN A 101 -8.54 12.85 1.64
N GLY A 102 -7.45 13.60 1.88
CA GLY A 102 -6.12 13.05 2.05
C GLY A 102 -5.52 12.51 0.75
N VAL A 103 -6.00 12.98 -0.41
CA VAL A 103 -5.58 12.50 -1.73
C VAL A 103 -4.79 13.58 -2.47
N ALA A 104 -3.70 13.19 -3.13
CA ALA A 104 -2.98 14.07 -4.05
C ALA A 104 -2.80 13.36 -5.40
N SER A 105 -2.96 14.11 -6.49
CA SER A 105 -2.74 13.60 -7.84
C SER A 105 -1.33 13.98 -8.31
N PHE A 106 -0.69 13.11 -9.08
CA PHE A 106 0.61 13.35 -9.67
C PHE A 106 0.64 12.93 -11.14
N SER A 107 1.52 13.56 -11.91
CA SER A 107 1.77 13.22 -13.31
C SER A 107 3.21 13.54 -13.67
N PHE A 108 3.98 12.58 -14.20
CA PHE A 108 5.36 12.82 -14.63
C PHE A 108 5.67 12.16 -15.97
N SER A 109 6.57 12.78 -16.75
CA SER A 109 7.05 12.22 -18.02
C SER A 109 8.02 11.08 -17.78
N THR A 110 7.90 10.03 -18.59
CA THR A 110 8.80 8.88 -18.57
C THR A 110 9.98 8.99 -19.54
N ASP A 111 10.23 10.16 -20.13
CA ASP A 111 11.26 10.35 -21.18
C ASP A 111 12.68 9.99 -20.71
N ASN A 112 12.96 10.22 -19.43
CA ASN A 112 14.27 9.99 -18.82
C ASN A 112 14.41 8.60 -18.19
N PHE A 113 13.48 7.68 -18.47
CA PHE A 113 13.49 6.32 -17.92
C PHE A 113 13.67 5.28 -19.02
N ASP A 114 14.50 4.28 -18.72
CA ASP A 114 14.85 3.18 -19.63
C ASP A 114 14.59 1.79 -19.04
N GLN A 115 14.04 1.73 -17.82
CA GLN A 115 13.83 0.52 -17.04
C GLN A 115 12.61 0.68 -16.12
N ASP A 116 12.22 -0.40 -15.46
CA ASP A 116 11.19 -0.40 -14.42
C ASP A 116 11.39 0.74 -13.40
N ILE A 117 10.31 1.44 -13.10
CA ILE A 117 10.29 2.62 -12.24
C ILE A 117 9.77 2.20 -10.88
N GLN A 118 10.62 2.30 -9.85
CA GLN A 118 10.21 2.12 -8.47
C GLN A 118 9.78 3.47 -7.90
N LEU A 119 8.51 3.60 -7.55
CA LEU A 119 7.94 4.78 -6.92
C LEU A 119 7.83 4.60 -5.41
N HIS A 120 8.15 5.67 -4.69
CA HIS A 120 8.03 5.75 -3.24
C HIS A 120 7.29 7.03 -2.87
N ALA A 121 6.33 6.96 -1.95
CA ALA A 121 5.62 8.13 -1.44
C ALA A 121 5.79 8.24 0.07
N SER A 122 6.11 9.45 0.55
CA SER A 122 6.36 9.73 1.97
C SER A 122 5.72 11.06 2.39
N LEU A 123 5.27 11.15 3.64
CA LEU A 123 4.87 12.42 4.27
C LEU A 123 6.07 13.22 4.81
N THR A 124 7.27 12.63 4.80
CA THR A 124 8.51 13.28 5.23
C THR A 124 9.46 13.48 4.06
N PRO A 125 10.21 14.60 4.03
CA PRO A 125 11.12 14.93 2.92
C PRO A 125 12.36 14.03 2.89
N THR A 126 12.71 13.38 4.00
CA THR A 126 13.87 12.49 4.11
C THR A 126 13.45 11.03 4.15
N VAL A 127 14.07 10.22 3.28
CA VAL A 127 13.96 8.77 3.28
C VAL A 127 15.05 8.21 4.20
N GLY A 128 14.95 8.53 5.49
CA GLY A 128 15.87 8.04 6.50
C GLY A 128 15.53 6.63 6.97
N ASN A 129 16.50 5.96 7.60
CA ASN A 129 16.21 4.78 8.41
C ASN A 129 15.38 5.20 9.62
N GLN A 130 14.36 4.41 9.93
CA GLN A 130 13.54 4.64 11.13
C GLN A 130 14.42 4.48 12.37
N GLN A 131 14.41 5.49 13.23
CA GLN A 131 15.06 5.38 14.53
C GLN A 131 14.27 4.45 15.44
N TYR A 132 14.97 3.74 16.32
CA TYR A 132 14.36 2.80 17.26
C TYR A 132 13.29 3.49 18.12
N LYS A 133 12.09 2.91 18.20
CA LYS A 133 10.94 3.41 18.99
C LYS A 133 10.55 4.86 18.71
N THR A 134 10.73 5.32 17.47
CA THR A 134 10.31 6.66 17.04
C THR A 134 9.06 6.56 16.20
N ALA A 135 8.10 7.45 16.44
CA ALA A 135 6.86 7.47 15.67
C ALA A 135 7.12 7.86 14.21
N TYR A 136 6.52 7.15 13.26
CA TYR A 136 6.74 7.39 11.83
C TYR A 136 5.48 7.18 10.99
N TYR A 137 5.47 7.75 9.80
CA TYR A 137 4.49 7.44 8.77
C TYR A 137 5.02 6.34 7.84
N ASP A 138 4.19 5.36 7.57
CA ASP A 138 4.49 4.30 6.61
C ASP A 138 4.52 4.85 5.19
N ARG A 139 5.52 4.38 4.45
CA ARG A 139 5.77 4.77 3.06
C ARG A 139 4.94 3.93 2.10
N GLY A 140 4.47 4.57 1.04
CA GLY A 140 3.87 3.86 -0.09
C GLY A 140 4.95 3.39 -1.05
N PHE A 141 4.79 2.20 -1.60
CA PHE A 141 5.66 1.63 -2.63
C PHE A 141 4.84 1.16 -3.81
N HIS A 142 5.30 1.43 -5.03
CA HIS A 142 4.68 0.93 -6.25
C HIS A 142 5.75 0.75 -7.33
N THR A 143 5.62 -0.31 -8.12
CA THR A 143 6.57 -0.60 -9.22
C THR A 143 5.82 -0.51 -10.54
N LEU A 144 6.35 0.28 -11.47
CA LEU A 144 5.90 0.38 -12.84
C LEU A 144 6.84 -0.42 -13.72
N SER A 145 6.33 -1.42 -14.41
CA SER A 145 7.11 -2.19 -15.37
C SER A 145 7.10 -1.52 -16.74
N MET A 146 8.27 -1.44 -17.37
CA MET A 146 8.37 -0.83 -18.70
C MET A 146 7.63 -1.68 -19.73
N SER A 147 6.77 -1.06 -20.54
CA SER A 147 6.16 -1.73 -21.68
C SER A 147 7.26 -2.12 -22.64
N GLN A 148 7.38 -3.42 -22.94
CA GLN A 148 8.26 -3.84 -24.00
C GLN A 148 7.57 -3.51 -25.34
N PRO A 149 8.25 -2.81 -26.28
CA PRO A 149 7.67 -2.59 -27.59
C PRO A 149 7.34 -3.96 -28.20
N SER A 150 6.14 -4.09 -28.75
CA SER A 150 5.79 -5.23 -29.58
C SER A 150 6.72 -5.27 -30.78
N SER A 151 7.76 -6.10 -30.73
CA SER A 151 8.57 -6.39 -31.90
C SER A 151 7.76 -7.31 -32.83
N PRO A 152 8.05 -7.35 -34.14
CA PRO A 152 7.47 -8.34 -35.04
C PRO A 152 7.71 -9.79 -34.56
N ASP A 153 8.74 -9.99 -33.73
CA ASP A 153 9.11 -11.26 -33.09
C ASP A 153 8.55 -11.43 -31.66
N ILE A 154 7.86 -10.41 -31.12
CA ILE A 154 7.31 -10.40 -29.76
C ILE A 154 5.84 -9.98 -29.82
N LYS A 155 5.04 -10.95 -30.24
CA LYS A 155 3.85 -11.32 -29.47
C LYS A 155 4.01 -12.78 -29.08
N THR A 156 4.85 -13.03 -28.08
CA THR A 156 5.24 -14.41 -27.72
C THR A 156 4.28 -15.06 -26.72
N ILE A 157 3.34 -14.31 -26.13
CA ILE A 157 2.56 -14.79 -24.99
C ILE A 157 1.10 -14.37 -25.11
N SER A 158 0.21 -15.35 -25.10
CA SER A 158 -1.23 -15.14 -24.95
C SER A 158 -1.55 -14.60 -23.55
N SER A 159 -2.40 -13.58 -23.45
CA SER A 159 -2.77 -12.94 -22.18
C SER A 159 -4.26 -13.05 -21.90
N LEU A 160 -4.61 -13.03 -20.61
CA LEU A 160 -5.98 -12.97 -20.11
C LEU A 160 -6.02 -12.08 -18.87
N GLU A 161 -6.89 -11.07 -18.87
CA GLU A 161 -7.04 -10.09 -17.81
C GLU A 161 -8.52 -9.92 -17.44
N VAL A 162 -8.84 -10.08 -16.16
CA VAL A 162 -10.18 -9.82 -15.62
C VAL A 162 -10.29 -8.34 -15.29
N GLN A 163 -11.27 -7.65 -15.88
CA GLN A 163 -11.50 -6.24 -15.61
C GLN A 163 -12.01 -6.04 -14.19
N LYS A 164 -11.36 -5.13 -13.46
CA LYS A 164 -11.78 -4.76 -12.11
C LYS A 164 -12.93 -3.76 -12.20
N LYS A 165 -13.95 -3.96 -11.37
CA LYS A 165 -15.01 -2.97 -11.15
C LYS A 165 -14.62 -2.09 -9.96
N ASP A 166 -14.75 -0.78 -10.12
CA ASP A 166 -14.42 0.20 -9.08
C ASP A 166 -15.49 0.27 -7.96
N LYS A 167 -16.69 -0.25 -8.22
CA LYS A 167 -17.81 -0.23 -7.27
C LYS A 167 -17.85 -1.49 -6.45
N SER A 168 -18.22 -1.35 -5.17
CA SER A 168 -18.46 -2.49 -4.30
C SER A 168 -19.58 -3.35 -4.86
N LEU A 169 -19.34 -4.66 -4.93
CA LEU A 169 -20.33 -5.62 -5.41
C LEU A 169 -21.49 -5.72 -4.40
N PRO A 170 -22.75 -5.58 -4.84
CA PRO A 170 -23.92 -5.78 -3.99
C PRO A 170 -24.08 -7.26 -3.60
N CYS A 171 -24.61 -7.53 -2.40
CA CYS A 171 -24.99 -8.87 -1.98
C CYS A 171 -26.23 -9.34 -2.76
N ASP A 172 -26.32 -10.65 -3.00
CA ASP A 172 -27.48 -11.32 -3.60
C ASP A 172 -27.91 -10.81 -4.99
N ALA A 173 -26.98 -10.22 -5.75
CA ALA A 173 -27.22 -9.79 -7.12
C ALA A 173 -26.26 -10.48 -8.09
N GLU A 174 -26.76 -10.75 -9.29
CA GLU A 174 -25.94 -11.22 -10.41
C GLU A 174 -25.12 -10.05 -10.98
N GLU A 175 -23.84 -10.31 -11.26
CA GLU A 175 -22.93 -9.27 -11.75
C GLU A 175 -22.11 -9.80 -12.93
N ASP A 176 -22.09 -9.03 -14.03
CA ASP A 176 -21.26 -9.35 -15.19
C ASP A 176 -19.77 -9.14 -14.90
N VAL A 177 -18.95 -10.13 -15.26
CA VAL A 177 -17.48 -10.04 -15.18
C VAL A 177 -16.92 -9.99 -16.60
N SER A 178 -16.20 -8.91 -16.92
CA SER A 178 -15.57 -8.75 -18.24
C SER A 178 -14.13 -9.25 -18.22
N VAL A 179 -13.76 -10.05 -19.22
CA VAL A 179 -12.41 -10.61 -19.37
C VAL A 179 -11.86 -10.21 -20.73
N ASN A 180 -10.73 -9.51 -20.73
CA ASN A 180 -9.99 -9.18 -21.94
C ASN A 180 -8.96 -10.27 -22.19
N TYR A 181 -8.83 -10.74 -23.42
CA TYR A 181 -7.83 -11.74 -23.77
C TYR A 181 -7.15 -11.41 -25.10
N THR A 182 -5.93 -11.90 -25.26
CA THR A 182 -5.18 -11.85 -26.52
C THR A 182 -4.54 -13.20 -26.72
N ILE A 183 -4.88 -13.91 -27.79
CA ILE A 183 -4.29 -15.22 -28.14
C ILE A 183 -3.38 -15.01 -29.35
N VAL A 184 -2.14 -15.51 -29.28
CA VAL A 184 -1.16 -15.32 -30.34
C VAL A 184 -0.45 -16.63 -30.66
N GLY A 185 -0.27 -16.92 -31.94
CA GLY A 185 0.46 -18.10 -32.43
C GLY A 185 -0.39 -19.37 -32.61
N GLU A 186 -1.61 -19.38 -32.07
CA GLU A 186 -2.54 -20.51 -32.21
C GLU A 186 -3.39 -20.39 -33.48
N SER A 187 -3.72 -21.53 -34.09
CA SER A 187 -4.69 -21.58 -35.18
C SER A 187 -6.11 -21.31 -34.65
N PRO A 188 -7.04 -20.81 -35.48
CA PRO A 188 -8.42 -20.61 -35.05
C PRO A 188 -9.03 -21.92 -34.53
N GLY A 189 -9.50 -21.90 -33.28
CA GLY A 189 -10.03 -23.08 -32.59
C GLY A 189 -10.95 -22.72 -31.42
N SER A 190 -11.45 -23.74 -30.72
CA SER A 190 -12.25 -23.57 -29.50
C SER A 190 -11.36 -23.27 -28.31
N VAL A 191 -11.82 -22.39 -27.41
CA VAL A 191 -11.13 -22.01 -26.18
C VAL A 191 -12.09 -22.17 -25.02
N ASP A 192 -11.67 -22.93 -24.00
CA ASP A 192 -12.41 -23.07 -22.75
C ASP A 192 -11.81 -22.13 -21.70
N VAL A 193 -12.68 -21.42 -20.97
CA VAL A 193 -12.28 -20.51 -19.87
C VAL A 193 -12.79 -21.09 -18.55
N ILE A 194 -11.87 -21.41 -17.66
CA ILE A 194 -12.17 -21.93 -16.31
C ILE A 194 -11.99 -20.81 -15.30
N TYR A 195 -12.98 -20.60 -14.44
CA TYR A 195 -12.92 -19.62 -13.35
C TYR A 195 -13.17 -20.30 -12.00
N LEU A 196 -12.66 -19.67 -10.93
CA LEU A 196 -12.80 -20.14 -9.57
C LEU A 196 -13.25 -18.97 -8.68
N LEU A 197 -14.23 -19.24 -7.82
CA LEU A 197 -14.70 -18.33 -6.79
C LEU A 197 -14.15 -18.85 -5.44
N LEU A 198 -13.37 -18.01 -4.74
CA LEU A 198 -12.74 -18.32 -3.44
C LEU A 198 -13.58 -17.78 -2.28
#